data_AF-A0A535E617-F1
#
_entry.id   AF-A0A535E617-F1
#
_cell.length_a   1.000
_cell.length_b   1.000
_cell.length_c   1.000
_cell.angle_alpha   90.00
_cell.angle_beta   90.00
_cell.angle_gamma   90.00
#
_symmetry.space_group_name_H-M   'P 1'
#
loop_
_entity.id
_entity.type
_entity.pdbx_description
1 polymer ?
#
loop_
_entity_poly.entity_id
_entity_poly.type
_entity_poly.pdbx_seq_one_letter_code
_entity_poly.pdbx_strand_id
1 'polypeptide(L)'
;MSSLGKRLFTLAAACVVVAACGSSPVTARRASSPPTPDAAAVARCQQLSLRGVTPCPPANLALEHISIRNGTNGAVTDAAAREQGAAYLREHALYDWAVRQPGGDAFLTSGALARPETGRTNIFRAEVKLFADARAAGGTAHIVPPTTTEVTLVPVPASLQEAARRDGLQPSPFAWVDNQAGPAHAWFVTPDGAAHDEVRIADGQPHPILVFGQVEQDAELGAIWFVGGAYGCLASMEVRHVCGI
;
A
#
# COMPACT_ATOMS: atom_id res chain seq x y z
N MET A 1 42.28 46.29 -8.78
CA MET A 1 42.25 47.67 -9.31
C MET A 1 41.46 47.66 -10.60
N SER A 2 40.64 48.69 -10.86
CA SER A 2 39.82 48.88 -12.08
C SER A 2 38.68 47.86 -12.29
N SER A 3 37.47 48.21 -12.74
CA SER A 3 36.88 49.54 -13.01
C SER A 3 35.38 49.55 -12.68
N LEU A 4 34.87 50.68 -12.18
CA LEU A 4 33.43 50.97 -12.13
C LEU A 4 32.85 51.11 -13.55
N GLY A 5 31.57 50.77 -13.72
CA GLY A 5 30.81 50.95 -14.96
C GLY A 5 29.36 51.37 -14.71
N LYS A 6 29.13 52.62 -14.27
CA LYS A 6 27.77 53.20 -14.17
C LYS A 6 27.25 53.59 -15.56
N ARG A 7 26.00 53.23 -15.89
CA ARG A 7 25.13 54.03 -16.77
C ARG A 7 23.67 53.99 -16.28
N LEU A 8 23.18 55.14 -15.81
CA LEU A 8 21.75 55.47 -15.71
C LEU A 8 21.28 56.10 -17.03
N PHE A 9 20.07 55.75 -17.49
CA PHE A 9 19.14 56.51 -18.37
C PHE A 9 17.84 55.66 -18.49
N THR A 10 16.59 56.13 -18.54
CA THR A 10 15.91 57.34 -18.02
C THR A 10 14.39 57.02 -17.93
N LEU A 11 13.59 57.83 -17.23
CA LEU A 11 12.14 57.63 -17.00
C LEU A 11 11.21 57.85 -18.23
N ALA A 12 9.98 57.31 -18.09
CA ALA A 12 8.69 57.77 -18.63
C ALA A 12 8.38 57.48 -20.14
N ALA A 13 7.12 57.37 -20.59
CA ALA A 13 5.82 57.66 -19.96
C ALA A 13 4.66 56.74 -20.43
N ALA A 14 3.45 57.03 -19.93
CA ALA A 14 2.22 56.24 -19.95
C ALA A 14 1.49 55.99 -21.30
N CYS A 15 0.76 54.86 -21.31
CA CYS A 15 -0.59 54.61 -21.83
C CYS A 15 -1.10 55.28 -23.12
N VAL A 16 -1.50 54.43 -24.08
CA VAL A 16 -2.78 54.58 -24.82
C VAL A 16 -3.52 53.24 -24.82
N VAL A 17 -4.80 53.26 -24.42
CA VAL A 17 -5.71 52.11 -24.53
C VAL A 17 -6.44 52.20 -25.86
N VAL A 18 -6.44 51.11 -26.65
CA VAL A 18 -7.38 50.94 -27.76
C VAL A 18 -8.14 49.64 -27.54
N ALA A 19 -9.43 49.77 -27.23
CA ALA A 19 -10.34 48.65 -27.12
C ALA A 19 -10.71 48.16 -28.53
N ALA A 20 -10.41 46.89 -28.82
CA ALA A 20 -11.00 46.17 -29.95
C ALA A 20 -11.83 45.02 -29.40
N CYS A 21 -13.16 45.20 -29.38
CA CYS A 21 -14.12 44.20 -28.92
C CYS A 21 -14.22 43.03 -29.91
N GLY A 22 -13.24 42.14 -29.90
CA GLY A 22 -13.34 40.82 -30.51
C GLY A 22 -14.20 39.90 -29.64
N SER A 23 -15.52 39.95 -29.82
CA SER A 23 -16.47 39.04 -29.15
C SER A 23 -16.33 37.61 -29.68
N SER A 24 -15.24 36.94 -29.31
CA SER A 24 -15.13 35.49 -29.44
C SER A 24 -16.28 34.85 -28.66
N PRO A 25 -17.11 33.98 -29.26
CA PRO A 25 -18.12 33.27 -28.52
C PRO A 25 -17.42 32.39 -27.49
N VAL A 26 -17.51 32.77 -26.21
CA VAL A 26 -17.12 31.91 -25.11
C VAL A 26 -18.10 30.74 -25.14
N THR A 27 -17.69 29.65 -25.78
CA THR A 27 -18.36 28.36 -25.70
C THR A 27 -18.41 28.01 -24.22
N ALA A 28 -19.55 28.27 -23.58
CA ALA A 28 -19.73 28.03 -22.16
C ALA A 28 -19.44 26.56 -21.91
N ARG A 29 -18.26 26.28 -21.35
CA ARG A 29 -17.81 24.92 -21.04
C ARG A 29 -18.79 24.41 -19.99
N ARG A 30 -19.79 23.66 -20.46
CA ARG A 30 -20.95 23.21 -19.69
C ARG A 30 -20.39 22.62 -18.40
N ALA A 31 -20.61 23.30 -17.28
CA ALA A 31 -20.09 22.87 -16.00
C ALA A 31 -20.66 21.47 -15.75
N SER A 32 -19.80 20.46 -15.87
CA SER A 32 -20.16 19.10 -15.53
C SER A 32 -20.50 19.12 -14.05
N SER A 33 -21.78 18.94 -13.73
CA SER A 33 -22.22 18.75 -12.35
C SER A 33 -21.28 17.74 -11.69
N PRO A 34 -20.78 17.99 -10.47
CA PRO A 34 -19.94 17.03 -9.78
C PRO A 34 -20.70 15.69 -9.74
N PRO A 35 -20.03 14.56 -10.06
CA PRO A 35 -20.71 13.28 -10.13
C PRO A 35 -21.37 12.99 -8.79
N THR A 36 -22.69 12.78 -8.81
CA THR A 36 -23.44 12.38 -7.62
C THR A 36 -22.80 11.10 -7.05
N PRO A 37 -22.48 11.03 -5.75
CA PRO A 37 -21.94 9.82 -5.16
C PRO A 37 -22.87 8.64 -5.43
N ASP A 38 -22.31 7.54 -5.94
CA ASP A 38 -23.05 6.29 -6.11
C ASP A 38 -23.58 5.83 -4.74
N ALA A 39 -24.89 5.66 -4.64
CA ALA A 39 -25.56 5.25 -3.41
C ALA A 39 -25.05 3.88 -2.91
N ALA A 40 -24.67 2.98 -3.82
CA ALA A 40 -24.08 1.70 -3.45
C ALA A 40 -22.67 1.87 -2.83
N ALA A 41 -21.85 2.75 -3.39
CA ALA A 41 -20.53 3.08 -2.83
C ALA A 41 -20.64 3.74 -1.45
N VAL A 42 -21.60 4.66 -1.26
CA VAL A 42 -21.87 5.30 0.04
C VAL A 42 -22.32 4.26 1.08
N ALA A 43 -23.29 3.41 0.74
CA ALA A 43 -23.79 2.37 1.64
C ALA A 43 -22.69 1.39 2.07
N ARG A 44 -21.84 0.95 1.11
CA ARG A 44 -20.69 0.07 1.40
C ARG A 44 -19.69 0.73 2.36
N CYS A 45 -19.36 2.00 2.16
CA CYS A 45 -18.48 2.73 3.08
C CYS A 45 -19.10 2.93 4.47
N GLN A 46 -20.43 3.06 4.57
CA GLN A 46 -21.11 3.10 5.86
C GLN A 46 -21.02 1.74 6.60
N GLN A 47 -21.23 0.62 5.92
CA GLN A 47 -21.07 -0.72 6.53
C GLN A 47 -19.63 -0.97 7.01
N LEU A 48 -18.64 -0.64 6.19
CA LEU A 48 -17.22 -0.70 6.57
C LEU A 48 -16.93 0.17 7.80
N SER A 49 -17.43 1.42 7.82
CA SER A 49 -17.23 2.32 8.95
C SER A 49 -17.91 1.85 10.24
N LEU A 50 -19.08 1.18 10.15
CA LEU A 50 -19.75 0.57 11.31
C LEU A 50 -18.93 -0.60 11.90
N ARG A 51 -18.14 -1.27 11.08
CA ARG A 51 -17.17 -2.31 11.47
C ARG A 51 -15.81 -1.73 11.92
N GLY A 52 -15.65 -0.40 11.94
CA GLY A 52 -14.39 0.28 12.27
C GLY A 52 -13.37 0.35 11.13
N VAL A 53 -13.71 -0.15 9.94
CA VAL A 53 -12.83 -0.14 8.76
C VAL A 53 -12.82 1.26 8.14
N THR A 54 -11.78 2.03 8.44
CA THR A 54 -11.61 3.42 7.97
C THR A 54 -10.13 3.72 7.67
N PRO A 55 -9.78 4.56 6.67
CA PRO A 55 -10.66 5.11 5.63
C PRO A 55 -11.32 4.03 4.76
N CYS A 56 -12.36 4.39 4.00
CA CYS A 56 -13.04 3.45 3.10
C CYS A 56 -12.22 3.24 1.81
N PRO A 57 -11.80 2.00 1.47
CA PRO A 57 -11.13 1.71 0.21
C PRO A 57 -12.06 1.88 -0.99
N PRO A 58 -11.56 2.18 -2.20
CA PRO A 58 -12.31 2.03 -3.45
C PRO A 58 -12.96 0.64 -3.60
N ALA A 59 -14.11 0.56 -4.27
CA ALA A 59 -14.76 -0.73 -4.54
C ALA A 59 -13.96 -1.59 -5.52
N ASN A 60 -13.43 -0.91 -6.55
CA ASN A 60 -12.62 -1.47 -7.61
C ASN A 60 -11.20 -0.90 -7.46
N LEU A 61 -10.30 -1.70 -6.90
CA LEU A 61 -8.86 -1.44 -6.94
C LEU A 61 -8.28 -2.11 -8.18
N ALA A 62 -7.30 -1.48 -8.81
CA ALA A 62 -6.51 -2.13 -9.83
C ALA A 62 -5.65 -3.21 -9.15
N LEU A 63 -5.77 -4.46 -9.63
CA LEU A 63 -4.91 -5.54 -9.18
C LEU A 63 -3.62 -5.53 -10.02
N GLU A 64 -2.50 -5.82 -9.38
CA GLU A 64 -1.22 -5.95 -10.09
C GLU A 64 -1.17 -7.26 -10.90
N HIS A 65 -0.44 -7.24 -12.02
CA HIS A 65 -0.27 -8.40 -12.89
C HIS A 65 0.91 -9.26 -12.43
N ILE A 66 0.80 -9.79 -11.21
CA ILE A 66 1.80 -10.64 -10.56
C ILE A 66 1.62 -12.10 -11.01
N SER A 67 2.73 -12.81 -11.22
CA SER A 67 2.70 -14.24 -11.54
C SER A 67 2.33 -15.08 -10.31
N ILE A 68 1.29 -15.92 -10.42
CA ILE A 68 0.89 -16.86 -9.37
C ILE A 68 1.41 -18.26 -9.72
N ARG A 69 2.18 -18.89 -8.82
CA ARG A 69 2.63 -20.28 -8.94
C ARG A 69 2.05 -21.18 -7.86
N ASN A 70 1.86 -22.44 -8.23
CA ASN A 70 1.48 -23.52 -7.32
C ASN A 70 2.70 -24.40 -6.99
N GLY A 71 3.35 -24.12 -5.87
CA GLY A 71 4.49 -24.89 -5.33
C GLY A 71 4.07 -26.06 -4.42
N THR A 72 2.77 -26.40 -4.36
CA THR A 72 2.24 -27.39 -3.39
C THR A 72 2.45 -28.86 -3.80
N ASN A 73 3.13 -29.12 -4.92
CA ASN A 73 3.36 -30.45 -5.48
C ASN A 73 2.06 -31.28 -5.68
N GLY A 74 0.96 -30.59 -6.04
CA GLY A 74 -0.34 -31.19 -6.30
C GLY A 74 -1.25 -31.35 -5.08
N ALA A 75 -0.82 -30.93 -3.88
CA ALA A 75 -1.69 -30.93 -2.70
C ALA A 75 -2.82 -29.88 -2.78
N VAL A 76 -2.62 -28.81 -3.56
CA VAL A 76 -3.64 -27.85 -4.00
C VAL A 76 -3.72 -27.88 -5.53
N THR A 77 -4.92 -27.77 -6.09
CA THR A 77 -5.10 -27.70 -7.55
C THR A 77 -4.75 -26.32 -8.09
N ASP A 78 -4.30 -26.22 -9.35
CA ASP A 78 -3.99 -24.91 -9.96
C ASP A 78 -5.19 -23.96 -10.04
N ALA A 79 -6.42 -24.49 -10.07
CA ALA A 79 -7.63 -23.70 -9.97
C ALA A 79 -7.74 -23.05 -8.58
N ALA A 80 -7.67 -23.85 -7.51
CA ALA A 80 -7.73 -23.36 -6.14
C ALA A 80 -6.54 -22.43 -5.80
N ALA A 81 -5.33 -22.72 -6.29
CA ALA A 81 -4.17 -21.85 -6.12
C ALA A 81 -4.37 -20.48 -6.81
N ARG A 82 -4.99 -20.43 -8.00
CA ARG A 82 -5.34 -19.16 -8.66
C ARG A 82 -6.45 -18.40 -7.95
N GLU A 83 -7.45 -19.08 -7.40
CA GLU A 83 -8.51 -18.45 -6.60
C GLU A 83 -7.96 -17.84 -5.31
N GLN A 84 -7.12 -18.58 -4.58
CA GLN A 84 -6.41 -18.07 -3.40
C GLN A 84 -5.46 -16.92 -3.76
N GLY A 85 -4.76 -17.03 -4.90
CA GLY A 85 -3.87 -15.98 -5.39
C GLY A 85 -4.63 -14.70 -5.77
N ALA A 86 -5.81 -14.80 -6.39
CA ALA A 86 -6.65 -13.64 -6.67
C ALA A 86 -7.12 -12.92 -5.39
N ALA A 87 -7.40 -13.67 -4.32
CA ALA A 87 -7.70 -13.11 -3.00
C ALA A 87 -6.46 -12.46 -2.34
N TYR A 88 -5.26 -13.01 -2.55
CA TYR A 88 -3.99 -12.42 -2.12
C TYR A 88 -3.69 -11.11 -2.85
N LEU A 89 -3.77 -11.09 -4.18
CA LEU A 89 -3.57 -9.86 -4.97
C LEU A 89 -4.56 -8.75 -4.61
N ARG A 90 -5.77 -9.11 -4.14
CA ARG A 90 -6.76 -8.17 -3.64
C ARG A 90 -6.44 -7.63 -2.24
N GLU A 91 -5.85 -8.45 -1.37
CA GLU A 91 -5.29 -7.97 -0.09
C GLU A 91 -4.11 -7.02 -0.34
N HIS A 92 -3.16 -7.40 -1.20
CA HIS A 92 -2.02 -6.55 -1.57
C HIS A 92 -2.48 -5.20 -2.13
N ALA A 93 -3.46 -5.18 -3.05
CA ALA A 93 -4.01 -3.93 -3.58
C ALA A 93 -4.71 -3.06 -2.52
N LEU A 94 -5.32 -3.66 -1.48
CA LEU A 94 -5.89 -2.93 -0.34
C LEU A 94 -4.80 -2.37 0.57
N TYR A 95 -3.73 -3.13 0.83
CA TYR A 95 -2.54 -2.68 1.54
C TYR A 95 -1.85 -1.50 0.80
N ASP A 96 -1.57 -1.66 -0.49
CA ASP A 96 -0.98 -0.64 -1.37
C ASP A 96 -1.77 0.66 -1.39
N TRP A 97 -3.10 0.55 -1.43
CA TRP A 97 -3.97 1.70 -1.34
C TRP A 97 -3.86 2.37 0.04
N ALA A 98 -3.92 1.57 1.12
CA ALA A 98 -3.92 2.06 2.48
C ALA A 98 -2.63 2.79 2.84
N VAL A 99 -1.44 2.23 2.54
CA VAL A 99 -0.15 2.88 2.83
C VAL A 99 0.07 4.21 2.08
N ARG A 100 -0.72 4.46 1.03
CA ARG A 100 -0.74 5.72 0.26
C ARG A 100 -1.79 6.73 0.75
N GLN A 101 -2.63 6.37 1.73
CA GLN A 101 -3.63 7.29 2.31
C GLN A 101 -3.08 8.05 3.53
N PRO A 102 -3.45 9.33 3.73
CA PRO A 102 -3.31 9.98 5.02
C PRO A 102 -4.05 9.19 6.12
N GLY A 103 -3.32 8.73 7.14
CA GLY A 103 -3.89 7.89 8.21
C GLY A 103 -4.22 6.45 7.79
N GLY A 104 -3.51 5.90 6.79
CA GLY A 104 -3.69 4.53 6.32
C GLY A 104 -3.55 3.44 7.38
N ASP A 105 -2.80 3.69 8.46
CA ASP A 105 -2.66 2.78 9.60
C ASP A 105 -3.98 2.49 10.32
N ALA A 106 -4.97 3.39 10.23
CA ALA A 106 -6.31 3.12 10.72
C ALA A 106 -6.96 1.92 10.00
N PHE A 107 -6.76 1.79 8.67
CA PHE A 107 -7.28 0.69 7.88
C PHE A 107 -6.47 -0.59 8.09
N LEU A 108 -5.14 -0.48 8.07
CA LEU A 108 -4.24 -1.61 8.33
C LEU A 108 -4.48 -2.26 9.71
N THR A 109 -4.91 -1.47 10.70
CA THR A 109 -5.19 -1.96 12.06
C THR A 109 -6.67 -2.13 12.40
N SER A 110 -7.60 -1.97 11.43
CA SER A 110 -9.04 -2.05 11.68
C SER A 110 -9.58 -3.48 11.81
N GLY A 111 -8.78 -4.49 11.50
CA GLY A 111 -9.29 -5.87 11.32
C GLY A 111 -9.69 -6.22 9.89
N ALA A 112 -9.40 -5.38 8.89
CA ALA A 112 -9.81 -5.60 7.50
C ALA A 112 -8.96 -6.65 6.76
N LEU A 113 -7.63 -6.62 6.93
CA LEU A 113 -6.69 -7.51 6.22
C LEU A 113 -6.09 -8.59 7.14
N ALA A 114 -6.07 -8.35 8.45
CA ALA A 114 -5.51 -9.22 9.47
C ALA A 114 -6.17 -8.92 10.82
N ARG A 115 -6.02 -9.81 11.82
CA ARG A 115 -6.47 -9.49 13.20
C ARG A 115 -5.73 -8.23 13.72
N PRO A 116 -6.40 -7.28 14.40
CA PRO A 116 -5.80 -6.02 14.80
C PRO A 116 -4.47 -6.15 15.57
N GLU A 117 -4.36 -7.17 16.43
CA GLU A 117 -3.16 -7.44 17.24
C GLU A 117 -2.00 -7.94 16.36
N THR A 118 -2.26 -8.89 15.46
CA THR A 118 -1.27 -9.44 14.51
C THR A 118 -0.85 -8.38 13.49
N GLY A 119 -1.80 -7.58 13.00
CA GLY A 119 -1.54 -6.44 12.12
C GLY A 119 -0.59 -5.43 12.76
N ARG A 120 -0.83 -5.04 14.02
CA ARG A 120 0.03 -4.07 14.74
C ARG A 120 1.42 -4.61 15.11
N THR A 121 1.54 -5.89 15.44
CA THR A 121 2.76 -6.44 16.07
C THR A 121 3.68 -7.20 15.11
N ASN A 122 3.14 -7.74 14.02
CA ASN A 122 3.87 -8.58 13.07
C ASN A 122 3.78 -8.05 11.63
N ILE A 123 2.58 -7.85 11.09
CA ILE A 123 2.38 -7.67 9.63
C ILE A 123 2.63 -6.23 9.19
N PHE A 124 1.97 -5.25 9.80
CA PHE A 124 2.01 -3.83 9.43
C PHE A 124 2.79 -2.97 10.45
N ARG A 125 3.72 -3.60 11.18
CA ARG A 125 4.39 -2.98 12.33
C ARG A 125 5.24 -1.76 11.93
N ALA A 126 5.88 -1.78 10.77
CA ALA A 126 6.74 -0.71 10.30
C ALA A 126 5.92 0.52 9.88
N GLU A 127 4.82 0.28 9.17
CA GLU A 127 3.88 1.27 8.68
C GLU A 127 3.16 1.94 9.86
N VAL A 128 2.65 1.16 10.82
CA VAL A 128 2.00 1.67 12.03
C VAL A 128 2.96 2.54 12.85
N LYS A 129 4.24 2.15 12.96
CA LYS A 129 5.28 2.99 13.58
C LYS A 129 5.45 4.30 12.80
N LEU A 130 5.67 4.23 11.49
CA LEU A 130 5.87 5.41 10.64
C LEU A 130 4.72 6.42 10.74
N PHE A 131 3.47 5.96 10.65
CA PHE A 131 2.30 6.83 10.79
C PHE A 131 2.18 7.42 12.21
N ALA A 132 2.59 6.69 13.25
CA ALA A 132 2.62 7.22 14.61
C ALA A 132 3.71 8.29 14.79
N ASP A 133 4.92 8.07 14.28
CA ASP A 133 6.03 9.03 14.37
C ASP A 133 5.78 10.28 13.53
N ALA A 134 5.24 10.12 12.32
CA ALA A 134 4.78 11.24 11.49
C ALA A 134 3.77 12.10 12.24
N ARG A 135 2.73 11.50 12.87
CA ARG A 135 1.76 12.23 13.69
C ARG A 135 2.40 12.91 14.91
N ALA A 136 3.33 12.23 15.60
CA ALA A 136 4.02 12.80 16.76
C ALA A 136 4.87 14.03 16.38
N ALA A 137 5.43 14.04 15.18
CA ALA A 137 6.19 15.17 14.63
C ALA A 137 5.30 16.21 13.88
N GLY A 138 3.98 16.03 13.85
CA GLY A 138 3.04 16.88 13.09
C GLY A 138 3.20 16.79 11.56
N GLY A 139 3.92 15.78 11.07
CA GLY A 139 4.27 15.56 9.68
C GLY A 139 3.35 14.60 8.92
N THR A 140 3.77 14.24 7.70
CA THR A 140 3.08 13.31 6.81
C THR A 140 3.97 12.11 6.49
N ALA A 141 3.42 10.89 6.63
CA ALA A 141 4.10 9.65 6.28
C ALA A 141 4.02 9.37 4.77
N HIS A 142 5.08 8.77 4.23
CA HIS A 142 5.21 8.38 2.83
C HIS A 142 5.80 6.97 2.77
N ILE A 143 5.14 6.08 2.03
CA ILE A 143 5.54 4.68 1.86
C ILE A 143 5.57 4.37 0.37
N VAL A 144 6.72 3.89 -0.09
CA VAL A 144 6.92 3.20 -1.36
C VAL A 144 7.20 1.74 -1.01
N PRO A 145 6.23 0.83 -1.17
CA PRO A 145 6.43 -0.59 -0.90
C PRO A 145 7.41 -1.21 -1.90
N PRO A 146 8.03 -2.36 -1.57
CA PRO A 146 8.82 -3.11 -2.54
C PRO A 146 7.93 -3.62 -3.69
N THR A 147 8.54 -3.96 -4.82
CA THR A 147 7.83 -4.52 -5.98
C THR A 147 7.75 -6.04 -5.86
N THR A 148 6.53 -6.58 -5.84
CA THR A 148 6.31 -8.03 -6.00
C THR A 148 6.47 -8.43 -7.47
N THR A 149 7.24 -9.49 -7.70
CA THR A 149 7.44 -10.06 -9.05
C THR A 149 6.62 -11.34 -9.27
N GLU A 150 6.46 -12.13 -8.22
CA GLU A 150 5.85 -13.46 -8.27
C GLU A 150 5.40 -13.89 -6.87
N VAL A 151 4.26 -14.58 -6.76
CA VAL A 151 3.79 -15.23 -5.54
C VAL A 151 3.68 -16.74 -5.75
N THR A 152 4.25 -17.53 -4.83
CA THR A 152 4.22 -18.99 -4.91
C THR A 152 3.55 -19.59 -3.68
N LEU A 153 2.50 -20.40 -3.88
CA LEU A 153 1.86 -21.15 -2.80
C LEU A 153 2.73 -22.35 -2.43
N VAL A 154 3.31 -22.37 -1.23
CA VAL A 154 4.20 -23.43 -0.75
C VAL A 154 3.61 -24.20 0.44
N PRO A 155 3.94 -25.48 0.63
CA PRO A 155 3.57 -26.22 1.84
C PRO A 155 4.38 -25.73 3.04
N VAL A 156 3.71 -25.55 4.19
CA VAL A 156 4.34 -25.11 5.45
C VAL A 156 4.63 -26.34 6.33
N PRO A 157 5.90 -26.66 6.62
CA PRO A 157 6.25 -27.77 7.52
C PRO A 157 5.63 -27.63 8.91
N ALA A 158 5.23 -28.75 9.52
CA ALA A 158 4.57 -28.75 10.83
C ALA A 158 5.39 -28.02 11.92
N SER A 159 6.72 -28.16 11.90
CA SER A 159 7.64 -27.45 12.81
C SER A 159 7.55 -25.93 12.69
N LEU A 160 7.44 -25.40 11.46
CA LEU A 160 7.27 -23.96 11.23
C LEU A 160 5.87 -23.48 11.62
N GLN A 161 4.83 -24.32 11.44
CA GLN A 161 3.51 -24.02 11.98
C GLN A 161 3.51 -23.98 13.53
N GLU A 162 4.26 -24.87 14.19
CA GLU A 162 4.41 -24.83 15.64
C GLU A 162 5.18 -23.59 16.11
N ALA A 163 6.22 -23.17 15.38
CA ALA A 163 6.94 -21.92 15.64
C ALA A 163 6.01 -20.70 15.51
N ALA A 164 5.30 -20.59 14.38
CA ALA A 164 4.35 -19.50 14.14
C ALA A 164 3.25 -19.43 15.22
N ARG A 165 2.74 -20.57 15.71
CA ARG A 165 1.79 -20.60 16.85
C ARG A 165 2.40 -20.10 18.15
N ARG A 166 3.67 -20.42 18.44
CA ARG A 166 4.39 -19.90 19.63
C ARG A 166 4.60 -18.38 19.56
N ASP A 167 4.79 -17.86 18.35
CA ASP A 167 4.92 -16.41 18.08
C ASP A 167 3.56 -15.68 18.04
N GLY A 168 2.45 -16.38 18.31
CA GLY A 168 1.09 -15.80 18.31
C GLY A 168 0.47 -15.61 16.92
N LEU A 169 1.09 -16.17 15.88
CA LEU A 169 0.60 -16.14 14.50
C LEU A 169 -0.39 -17.28 14.24
N GLN A 170 -1.09 -17.20 13.11
CA GLN A 170 -2.06 -18.19 12.63
C GLN A 170 -1.54 -18.84 11.34
N PRO A 171 -0.69 -19.86 11.45
CA PRO A 171 -0.23 -20.62 10.29
C PRO A 171 -1.31 -21.57 9.79
N SER A 172 -1.35 -21.72 8.47
CA SER A 172 -2.13 -22.71 7.74
C SER A 172 -1.17 -23.73 7.08
N PRO A 173 -1.67 -24.84 6.50
CA PRO A 173 -0.82 -25.85 5.84
C PRO A 173 -0.08 -25.33 4.60
N PHE A 174 -0.48 -24.18 4.05
CA PHE A 174 0.12 -23.53 2.89
C PHE A 174 0.29 -22.04 3.14
N ALA A 175 1.31 -21.43 2.56
CA ALA A 175 1.58 -19.99 2.67
C ALA A 175 2.05 -19.44 1.33
N TRP A 176 1.93 -18.13 1.14
CA TRP A 176 2.49 -17.45 -0.02
C TRP A 176 3.94 -17.05 0.26
N VAL A 177 4.86 -17.50 -0.59
CA VAL A 177 6.17 -16.86 -0.74
C VAL A 177 5.97 -15.72 -1.72
N ASP A 178 6.09 -14.49 -1.23
CA ASP A 178 6.02 -13.28 -2.04
C ASP A 178 7.44 -12.82 -2.38
N ASN A 179 7.79 -12.88 -3.66
CA ASN A 179 9.10 -12.53 -4.18
C ASN A 179 9.18 -11.03 -4.44
N GLN A 180 9.37 -10.30 -3.36
CA GLN A 180 9.53 -8.85 -3.32
C GLN A 180 10.99 -8.42 -3.51
N ALA A 181 11.21 -7.30 -4.18
CA ALA A 181 12.50 -6.63 -4.27
C ALA A 181 12.37 -5.11 -4.17
N GLY A 182 13.44 -4.42 -3.73
CA GLY A 182 13.50 -2.98 -3.80
C GLY A 182 13.57 -2.44 -5.25
N PRO A 183 13.40 -1.12 -5.44
CA PRO A 183 13.51 -0.09 -4.42
C PRO A 183 12.25 0.00 -3.54
N ALA A 184 12.45 0.09 -2.22
CA ALA A 184 11.40 0.39 -1.26
C ALA A 184 11.89 1.45 -0.26
N HIS A 185 10.99 2.32 0.19
CA HIS A 185 11.37 3.48 0.99
C HIS A 185 10.20 3.94 1.87
N ALA A 186 10.43 4.07 3.17
CA ALA A 186 9.50 4.61 4.14
C ALA A 186 10.14 5.81 4.85
N TRP A 187 9.48 6.97 4.79
CA TRP A 187 9.93 8.21 5.40
C TRP A 187 8.76 9.09 5.83
N PHE A 188 9.01 10.09 6.66
CA PHE A 188 8.02 11.14 6.93
C PHE A 188 8.62 12.53 6.75
N VAL A 189 7.76 13.51 6.43
CA VAL A 189 8.14 14.91 6.24
C VAL A 189 7.46 15.77 7.31
N THR A 190 8.24 16.55 8.04
CA THR A 190 7.79 17.45 9.12
C THR A 190 7.29 18.81 8.60
N PRO A 191 6.59 19.62 9.42
CA PRO A 191 6.04 20.92 9.00
C PRO A 191 7.05 21.95 8.49
N ASP A 192 8.33 21.82 8.86
CA ASP A 192 9.45 22.64 8.36
C ASP A 192 10.08 22.11 7.06
N GLY A 193 9.59 20.98 6.56
CA GLY A 193 10.05 20.34 5.32
C GLY A 193 11.23 19.38 5.50
N ALA A 194 11.70 19.11 6.73
CA ALA A 194 12.72 18.08 6.94
C ALA A 194 12.15 16.67 6.68
N ALA A 195 12.98 15.79 6.10
CA ALA A 195 12.62 14.40 5.83
C ALA A 195 13.37 13.46 6.78
N HIS A 196 12.65 12.48 7.32
CA HIS A 196 13.17 11.48 8.24
C HIS A 196 13.00 10.09 7.62
N ASP A 197 14.12 9.46 7.24
CA ASP A 197 14.17 8.11 6.70
C ASP A 197 14.03 7.07 7.82
N GLU A 198 13.08 6.14 7.69
CA GLU A 198 12.88 5.02 8.65
C GLU A 198 13.33 3.68 8.06
N VAL A 199 12.98 3.39 6.80
CA VAL A 199 13.33 2.14 6.11
C VAL A 199 13.74 2.43 4.68
N ARG A 200 14.81 1.79 4.21
CA ARG A 200 15.24 1.83 2.80
C ARG A 200 15.75 0.48 2.35
N ILE A 201 15.18 -0.04 1.27
CA ILE A 201 15.63 -1.25 0.56
C ILE A 201 16.19 -0.78 -0.79
N ALA A 202 17.41 -1.20 -1.11
CA ALA A 202 18.08 -0.76 -2.33
C ALA A 202 17.42 -1.36 -3.59
N ASP A 203 17.63 -0.71 -4.74
CA ASP A 203 17.16 -1.20 -6.05
C ASP A 203 17.66 -2.64 -6.31
N GLY A 204 16.74 -3.54 -6.68
CA GLY A 204 17.00 -4.96 -6.90
C GLY A 204 17.38 -5.77 -5.64
N GLN A 205 17.44 -5.17 -4.44
CA GLN A 205 17.73 -5.92 -3.22
C GLN A 205 16.55 -6.83 -2.87
N PRO A 206 16.75 -8.16 -2.74
CA PRO A 206 15.67 -9.09 -2.45
C PRO A 206 15.15 -8.91 -1.02
N HIS A 207 13.83 -8.91 -0.88
CA HIS A 207 13.13 -8.90 0.39
C HIS A 207 11.96 -9.91 0.45
N PRO A 208 12.15 -11.18 0.04
CA PRO A 208 11.06 -12.14 0.02
C PRO A 208 10.47 -12.39 1.41
N ILE A 209 9.15 -12.53 1.47
CA ILE A 209 8.39 -12.80 2.71
C ILE A 209 7.53 -14.06 2.56
N LEU A 210 7.34 -14.79 3.66
CA LEU A 210 6.42 -15.90 3.77
C LEU A 210 5.17 -15.42 4.52
N VAL A 211 4.01 -15.45 3.86
CA VAL A 211 2.75 -14.92 4.37
C VAL A 211 1.75 -16.05 4.63
N PHE A 212 1.43 -16.24 5.91
CA PHE A 212 0.37 -17.15 6.37
C PHE A 212 -1.01 -16.51 6.23
N GLY A 213 -2.04 -17.33 6.15
CA GLY A 213 -3.42 -16.85 6.12
C GLY A 213 -4.38 -17.85 5.50
N GLN A 214 -5.55 -17.33 5.13
CA GLN A 214 -6.63 -18.09 4.52
C GLN A 214 -7.49 -17.16 3.67
N VAL A 215 -8.26 -17.69 2.72
CA VAL A 215 -9.26 -16.89 2.00
C VAL A 215 -10.47 -16.68 2.90
N GLU A 216 -10.83 -15.43 3.13
CA GLU A 216 -12.07 -15.03 3.77
C GLU A 216 -12.97 -14.27 2.80
N GLN A 217 -14.28 -14.40 2.98
CA GLN A 217 -15.29 -13.71 2.17
C GLN A 217 -15.86 -12.55 2.96
N ASP A 218 -15.48 -11.35 2.59
CA ASP A 218 -16.00 -10.10 3.15
C ASP A 218 -17.13 -9.56 2.27
N ALA A 219 -18.24 -9.11 2.86
CA ALA A 219 -19.40 -8.62 2.09
C ALA A 219 -19.12 -7.27 1.37
N GLU A 220 -18.21 -6.46 1.89
CA GLU A 220 -17.88 -5.13 1.36
C GLU A 220 -16.51 -5.07 0.67
N LEU A 221 -15.58 -5.95 1.05
CA LEU A 221 -14.25 -6.09 0.46
C LEU A 221 -14.15 -7.25 -0.54
N GLY A 222 -15.05 -8.23 -0.52
CA GLY A 222 -15.00 -9.43 -1.38
C GLY A 222 -14.07 -10.51 -0.84
N ALA A 223 -13.67 -11.45 -1.72
CA ALA A 223 -12.69 -12.48 -1.36
C ALA A 223 -11.31 -11.85 -1.13
N ILE A 224 -10.78 -11.99 0.09
CA ILE A 224 -9.47 -11.48 0.50
C ILE A 224 -8.64 -12.58 1.14
N TRP A 225 -7.32 -12.50 1.02
CA TRP A 225 -6.43 -13.32 1.84
C TRP A 225 -6.32 -12.68 3.23
N PHE A 226 -7.01 -13.22 4.22
CA PHE A 226 -6.90 -12.72 5.58
C PHE A 226 -5.59 -13.21 6.21
N VAL A 227 -4.67 -12.27 6.48
CA VAL A 227 -3.29 -12.55 6.85
C VAL A 227 -3.21 -13.05 8.29
N GLY A 228 -2.70 -14.28 8.45
CA GLY A 228 -2.49 -14.93 9.73
C GLY A 228 -1.16 -14.56 10.40
N GLY A 229 -0.22 -13.99 9.64
CA GLY A 229 1.10 -13.55 10.07
C GLY A 229 2.11 -13.67 8.93
N ALA A 230 3.31 -13.12 9.11
CA ALA A 230 4.39 -13.19 8.13
C ALA A 230 5.77 -13.36 8.77
N TYR A 231 6.70 -13.94 8.01
CA TYR A 231 8.14 -13.98 8.30
C TYR A 231 8.93 -13.47 7.10
N GLY A 232 9.98 -12.67 7.36
CA GLY A 232 10.97 -12.37 6.32
C GLY A 232 11.79 -13.60 5.98
N CYS A 233 11.78 -14.04 4.72
CA CYS A 233 12.44 -15.28 4.30
C CYS A 233 13.96 -15.28 4.54
N LEU A 234 14.59 -14.10 4.58
CA LEU A 234 16.02 -13.97 4.82
C LEU A 234 16.41 -14.03 6.31
N ALA A 235 15.45 -13.95 7.25
CA ALA A 235 15.72 -13.74 8.67
C ALA A 235 16.18 -15.00 9.43
N SER A 236 15.74 -16.20 9.04
CA SER A 236 16.09 -17.46 9.72
C SER A 236 16.25 -18.64 8.75
N MET A 237 17.11 -19.60 9.10
CA MET A 237 17.35 -20.79 8.28
C MET A 237 16.11 -21.68 8.13
N GLU A 238 15.23 -21.71 9.13
CA GLU A 238 13.99 -22.50 9.12
C GLU A 238 12.99 -21.99 8.08
N VAL A 239 12.94 -20.66 7.86
CA VAL A 239 12.05 -20.04 6.87
C VAL A 239 12.68 -20.05 5.48
N ARG A 240 14.00 -19.83 5.35
CA ARG A 240 14.74 -19.85 4.07
C ARG A 240 14.42 -21.08 3.21
N HIS A 241 14.48 -22.27 3.82
CA HIS A 241 14.20 -23.53 3.13
C HIS A 241 12.77 -23.58 2.53
N VAL A 242 11.78 -23.04 3.24
CA VAL A 242 10.38 -22.97 2.78
C VAL A 242 10.21 -21.95 1.64
N CYS A 243 11.00 -20.88 1.65
CA CYS A 243 11.03 -19.88 0.58
C CYS A 243 11.91 -20.28 -0.62
N GLY A 244 12.59 -21.43 -0.59
CA GLY A 244 13.49 -21.86 -1.66
C GLY A 244 14.83 -21.11 -1.74
N ILE A 245 15.34 -20.63 -0.60
CA ILE A 245 16.57 -19.82 -0.44
C ILE A 245 17.63 -20.60 0.35
#